data_AF-A0A929D627-F1
#
_entry.id   AF-A0A929D627-F1
#
_cell.length_a   1.000
_cell.length_b   1.000
_cell.length_c   1.000
_cell.angle_alpha   90.00
_cell.angle_beta   90.00
_cell.angle_gamma   90.00
#
_symmetry.space_group_name_H-M   'P 1'
#
loop_
_entity.id
_entity.type
_entity.pdbx_description
1 polymer ?
#
loop_
_entity_poly.entity_id
_entity_poly.type
_entity_poly.pdbx_seq_one_letter_code
_entity_poly.pdbx_strand_id
1 'polypeptide(L)'
;MEDITIKPEVVEDLEGVVDGDIPLDPVPEDTVFIDIVGKVFSDIHFGYDQYRVLDRDISTLEEIAAWLKENPEARVLIEGHCDERGTNEYNMALGEQRALAARRYLVGLGIDSGRLTTISYGEERPTALGSTEDAWSRNRRGHFAVSM
;
A
#
# COMPACT_ATOMS: atom_id res chain seq x y z
N MET A 1 -27.08 26.90 -11.13
CA MET A 1 -26.21 26.04 -10.31
C MET A 1 -25.96 24.83 -11.17
N GLU A 2 -24.86 24.84 -11.92
CA GLU A 2 -24.49 23.70 -12.76
C GLU A 2 -23.72 22.72 -11.87
N ASP A 3 -24.27 21.54 -11.69
CA ASP A 3 -23.61 20.42 -11.01
C ASP A 3 -22.36 20.05 -11.82
N ILE A 4 -21.19 20.42 -11.29
CA ILE A 4 -19.91 19.93 -11.79
C ILE A 4 -19.82 18.48 -11.32
N THR A 5 -20.37 17.58 -12.12
CA THR A 5 -20.12 16.14 -12.00
C THR A 5 -18.68 15.92 -12.44
N ILE A 6 -17.77 15.89 -11.47
CA ILE A 6 -16.40 15.44 -11.69
C ILE A 6 -16.49 13.95 -11.98
N LYS A 7 -16.41 13.58 -13.26
CA LYS A 7 -16.23 12.18 -13.64
C LYS A 7 -14.85 11.77 -13.12
N PRO A 8 -14.71 10.63 -12.41
CA PRO A 8 -13.40 10.12 -12.08
C PRO A 8 -12.66 9.90 -13.40
N GLU A 9 -11.61 10.68 -13.61
CA GLU A 9 -10.70 10.44 -14.72
C GLU A 9 -10.09 9.08 -14.42
N VAL A 10 -10.47 8.10 -15.24
CA VAL A 10 -9.89 6.77 -15.17
C VAL A 10 -8.41 7.01 -15.37
N VAL A 11 -7.60 6.75 -14.34
CA VAL A 11 -6.15 6.64 -14.46
C VAL A 11 -5.87 5.34 -15.21
N GLU A 12 -6.31 5.29 -16.46
CA GLU A 12 -5.71 4.43 -17.48
C GLU A 12 -4.32 5.03 -17.71
N ASP A 13 -3.33 4.16 -17.62
CA ASP A 13 -1.94 4.44 -17.97
C ASP A 13 -1.17 5.29 -16.94
N LEU A 14 -0.85 4.66 -15.80
CA LEU A 14 0.48 4.84 -15.20
C LEU A 14 1.56 4.10 -16.04
N GLU A 15 1.47 4.11 -17.37
CA GLU A 15 2.59 3.85 -18.26
C GLU A 15 3.44 5.12 -18.35
N GLY A 16 4.11 5.49 -17.26
CA GLY A 16 4.87 6.73 -17.22
C GLY A 16 5.74 6.96 -15.98
N VAL A 17 5.52 6.23 -14.89
CA VAL A 17 6.51 6.16 -13.82
C VAL A 17 7.51 5.09 -14.22
N VAL A 18 8.52 5.52 -14.99
CA VAL A 18 9.71 4.73 -15.33
C VAL A 18 10.14 3.90 -14.13
N ASP A 19 10.39 2.62 -14.37
CA ASP A 19 10.81 1.58 -13.42
C ASP A 19 12.17 1.84 -12.72
N GLY A 20 12.70 3.07 -12.80
CA GLY A 20 13.97 3.47 -12.22
C GLY A 20 13.79 4.48 -11.11
N ASP A 21 14.26 4.12 -9.91
CA ASP A 21 14.73 5.03 -8.88
C ASP A 21 13.65 5.84 -8.13
N ILE A 22 12.65 5.16 -7.56
CA ILE A 22 12.20 5.58 -6.23
C ILE A 22 13.20 4.97 -5.26
N PRO A 23 14.05 5.77 -4.59
CA PRO A 23 14.97 5.24 -3.60
C PRO A 23 14.16 4.47 -2.57
N LEU A 24 14.52 3.21 -2.37
CA LEU A 24 14.16 2.50 -1.17
C LEU A 24 14.85 3.25 -0.05
N ASP A 25 14.08 4.07 0.66
CA ASP A 25 14.59 4.64 1.90
C ASP A 25 14.85 3.43 2.80
N PRO A 26 16.12 3.14 3.15
CA PRO A 26 16.40 2.05 4.07
C PRO A 26 15.61 2.38 5.32
N VAL A 27 14.73 1.46 5.74
CA VAL A 27 14.02 1.61 7.01
C VAL A 27 15.10 1.86 8.06
N PRO A 28 15.19 3.07 8.66
CA PRO A 28 16.23 3.34 9.63
C PRO A 28 16.23 2.21 10.68
N GLU A 29 17.39 1.69 11.07
CA GLU A 29 17.47 0.54 12.00
C GLU A 29 16.77 0.81 13.34
N ASP A 30 16.69 2.09 13.71
CA ASP A 30 15.98 2.60 14.89
C ASP A 30 14.49 2.88 14.64
N THR A 31 13.95 2.54 13.45
CA THR A 31 12.53 2.66 13.13
C THR A 31 11.79 1.55 13.81
N VAL A 32 11.56 1.80 15.09
CA VAL A 32 10.72 0.95 15.86
C VAL A 32 9.29 1.41 15.63
N PHE A 33 8.57 0.71 14.76
CA PHE A 33 7.10 0.75 14.73
C PHE A 33 6.56 0.01 15.97
N ILE A 34 6.97 0.47 17.16
CA ILE A 34 6.37 0.07 18.43
C ILE A 34 5.02 0.76 18.44
N ASP A 35 4.00 -0.08 18.55
CA ASP A 35 2.61 0.26 18.71
C ASP A 35 1.98 0.93 17.48
N ILE A 36 0.89 0.34 16.99
CA ILE A 36 -0.10 1.06 16.20
C ILE A 36 -0.72 2.11 17.16
N VAL A 37 -0.01 3.20 17.44
CA VAL A 37 -0.50 4.33 18.25
C VAL A 37 -1.23 5.28 17.32
N GLY A 38 -2.31 4.81 16.70
CA GLY A 38 -2.93 5.61 15.65
C GLY A 38 -4.23 5.06 15.11
N LYS A 39 -4.69 5.74 14.06
CA LYS A 39 -5.88 5.35 13.29
C LYS A 39 -5.56 4.06 12.52
N VAL A 40 -6.48 3.10 12.60
CA VAL A 40 -6.46 1.91 11.76
C VAL A 40 -7.21 2.23 10.47
N PHE A 41 -6.55 1.98 9.34
CA PHE A 41 -7.16 2.07 8.01
C PHE A 41 -7.53 0.68 7.50
N SER A 42 -8.43 0.63 6.53
CA SER A 42 -8.72 -0.63 5.83
C SER A 42 -7.53 -1.04 4.97
N ASP A 43 -7.32 -2.33 4.82
CA ASP A 43 -6.33 -2.87 3.89
C ASP A 43 -6.81 -2.69 2.45
N ILE A 44 -5.88 -2.44 1.54
CA ILE A 44 -6.12 -2.54 0.09
C ILE A 44 -5.78 -3.94 -0.40
N HIS A 45 -6.41 -4.38 -1.48
CA HIS A 45 -6.26 -5.75 -1.97
C HIS A 45 -5.73 -5.80 -3.40
N PHE A 46 -5.12 -6.93 -3.77
CA PHE A 46 -4.51 -7.12 -5.07
C PHE A 46 -4.99 -8.39 -5.78
N GLY A 47 -4.96 -8.34 -7.10
CA GLY A 47 -5.16 -9.52 -7.95
C GLY A 47 -4.04 -10.55 -7.78
N TYR A 48 -4.32 -11.78 -8.22
CA TYR A 48 -3.30 -12.81 -8.32
C TYR A 48 -2.19 -12.36 -9.28
N ASP A 49 -0.93 -12.50 -8.86
CA ASP A 49 0.25 -12.06 -9.62
C ASP A 49 0.16 -10.59 -10.11
N GLN A 50 -0.41 -9.74 -9.27
CA GLN A 50 -0.60 -8.32 -9.58
C GLN A 50 -0.24 -7.44 -8.38
N TYR A 51 0.21 -6.23 -8.69
CA TYR A 51 0.47 -5.14 -7.75
C TYR A 51 -0.28 -3.85 -8.11
N ARG A 52 -1.16 -3.89 -9.12
CA ARG A 52 -2.01 -2.74 -9.47
C ARG A 52 -3.03 -2.51 -8.34
N VAL A 53 -3.11 -1.26 -7.88
CA VAL A 53 -4.19 -0.81 -6.98
C VAL A 53 -5.53 -0.95 -7.70
N LEU A 54 -6.50 -1.58 -7.04
CA LEU A 54 -7.82 -1.78 -7.59
C LEU A 54 -8.70 -0.55 -7.36
N ASP A 55 -9.62 -0.28 -8.29
CA ASP A 55 -10.47 0.92 -8.26
C ASP A 55 -11.32 1.00 -6.99
N ARG A 56 -11.74 -0.16 -6.45
CA ARG A 56 -12.49 -0.27 -5.19
C ARG A 56 -11.69 0.18 -3.95
N ASP A 57 -10.37 0.15 -4.05
CA ASP A 57 -9.44 0.41 -2.95
C ASP A 57 -8.87 1.85 -3.04
N ILE A 58 -9.16 2.59 -4.13
CA ILE A 58 -8.77 3.99 -4.32
C ILE A 58 -9.31 4.88 -3.19
N SER A 59 -10.59 4.73 -2.82
CA SER A 59 -11.21 5.56 -1.78
C SER A 59 -10.52 5.40 -0.42
N THR A 60 -9.96 4.22 -0.15
CA THR A 60 -9.18 3.97 1.09
C THR A 60 -7.88 4.76 1.08
N LEU A 61 -7.18 4.81 -0.06
CA LEU A 61 -5.96 5.60 -0.21
C LEU A 61 -6.23 7.11 -0.13
N GLU A 62 -7.37 7.56 -0.67
CA GLU A 62 -7.83 8.94 -0.53
C GLU A 62 -8.13 9.30 0.94
N GLU A 63 -8.78 8.40 1.70
CA GLU A 63 -9.01 8.59 3.14
C GLU A 63 -7.68 8.70 3.91
N ILE A 64 -6.72 7.81 3.62
CA ILE A 64 -5.38 7.86 4.23
C ILE A 64 -4.70 9.19 3.93
N ALA A 65 -4.71 9.63 2.66
CA ALA A 65 -4.08 10.88 2.27
C ALA A 65 -4.76 12.10 2.91
N ALA A 66 -6.09 12.13 2.98
CA ALA A 66 -6.82 13.21 3.65
C ALA A 66 -6.43 13.29 5.13
N TRP A 67 -6.40 12.14 5.82
CA TRP A 67 -6.00 12.09 7.23
C TRP A 67 -4.54 12.50 7.45
N LEU A 68 -3.61 12.09 6.58
CA LEU A 68 -2.19 12.48 6.69
C LEU A 68 -1.96 13.98 6.45
N LYS A 69 -2.82 14.64 5.66
CA LYS A 69 -2.78 16.10 5.50
C LYS A 69 -3.22 16.84 6.75
N GLU A 70 -4.16 16.27 7.51
CA GLU A 70 -4.61 16.83 8.79
C GLU A 70 -3.65 16.55 9.95
N ASN A 71 -2.81 15.52 9.82
CA ASN A 71 -1.90 15.05 10.88
C ASN A 71 -0.45 15.10 10.39
N PRO A 72 0.20 16.29 10.33
CA PRO A 72 1.50 16.45 9.67
C PRO A 72 2.67 15.70 10.34
N GLU A 73 2.57 15.41 11.63
CA GLU A 73 3.60 14.65 12.38
C GLU A 73 3.50 13.14 12.13
N ALA A 74 2.35 12.65 11.64
CA ALA A 74 2.13 11.22 11.46
C ALA A 74 2.96 10.65 10.31
N ARG A 75 3.41 9.40 10.47
CA ARG A 75 4.09 8.60 9.44
C ARG A 75 3.34 7.30 9.20
N VAL A 76 3.50 6.73 8.01
CA VAL A 76 2.86 5.47 7.63
C VAL A 76 3.89 4.47 7.15
N LEU A 77 3.86 3.28 7.74
CA LEU A 77 4.43 2.07 7.16
C LEU A 77 3.39 1.40 6.28
N ILE A 78 3.79 1.09 5.05
CA ILE A 78 3.00 0.32 4.10
C ILE A 78 3.63 -1.05 3.99
N GLU A 79 2.90 -2.07 4.42
CA GLU A 79 3.34 -3.46 4.37
C GLU A 79 2.71 -4.17 3.18
N GLY A 80 3.54 -4.78 2.33
CA GLY A 80 3.10 -5.60 1.22
C GLY A 80 3.07 -7.07 1.58
N HIS A 81 1.95 -7.73 1.29
CA HIS A 81 1.71 -9.13 1.59
C HIS A 81 1.25 -9.91 0.34
N CYS A 82 1.55 -11.20 0.33
CA CYS A 82 1.25 -12.17 -0.72
C CYS A 82 0.51 -13.39 -0.16
N ASP A 83 -0.11 -14.15 -1.07
CA ASP A 83 -0.57 -15.50 -0.73
C ASP A 83 0.58 -16.51 -0.82
N GLU A 84 0.36 -17.72 -0.28
CA GLU A 84 1.40 -18.76 -0.11
C GLU A 84 1.90 -19.40 -1.42
N ARG A 85 1.39 -18.97 -2.57
CA ARG A 85 1.75 -19.57 -3.87
C ARG A 85 2.96 -18.84 -4.41
N GLY A 86 4.01 -19.59 -4.74
CA GLY A 86 5.26 -19.05 -5.28
C GLY A 86 6.45 -19.48 -4.45
N THR A 87 7.62 -18.88 -4.71
CA THR A 87 8.76 -18.97 -3.78
C THR A 87 8.72 -17.78 -2.83
N ASN A 88 9.31 -17.94 -1.65
CA ASN A 88 9.41 -16.85 -0.68
C ASN A 88 10.07 -15.61 -1.29
N GLU A 89 11.19 -15.77 -2.02
CA GLU A 89 11.92 -14.66 -2.63
C GLU A 89 11.08 -13.92 -3.67
N TYR A 90 10.30 -14.66 -4.45
CA TYR A 90 9.38 -14.08 -5.41
C TYR A 90 8.25 -13.32 -4.71
N ASN A 91 7.67 -13.90 -3.66
CA ASN A 91 6.62 -13.25 -2.88
C ASN A 91 7.12 -12.03 -2.12
N MET A 92 8.38 -12.03 -1.67
CA MET A 92 9.03 -10.85 -1.11
C MET A 92 9.12 -9.72 -2.14
N ALA A 93 9.58 -10.01 -3.36
CA ALA A 93 9.63 -9.02 -4.44
C ALA A 93 8.23 -8.52 -4.85
N LEU A 94 7.24 -9.41 -4.97
CA LEU A 94 5.86 -9.02 -5.32
C LEU A 94 5.20 -8.19 -4.21
N GLY A 95 5.41 -8.54 -2.94
CA GLY A 95 4.95 -7.74 -1.81
C GLY A 95 5.60 -6.35 -1.81
N GLU A 96 6.87 -6.24 -2.15
CA GLU A 96 7.56 -4.96 -2.28
C GLU A 96 6.93 -4.09 -3.36
N GLN A 97 6.64 -4.65 -4.54
CA GLN A 97 5.96 -3.93 -5.62
C GLN A 97 4.55 -3.45 -5.19
N ARG A 98 3.82 -4.25 -4.41
CA ARG A 98 2.50 -3.86 -3.86
C ARG A 98 2.59 -2.67 -2.91
N ALA A 99 3.55 -2.70 -1.97
CA ALA A 99 3.77 -1.60 -1.04
C ALA A 99 4.19 -0.32 -1.78
N LEU A 100 5.08 -0.44 -2.77
CA LEU A 100 5.50 0.67 -3.62
C LEU A 100 4.35 1.24 -4.46
N ALA A 101 3.46 0.40 -5.00
CA ALA A 101 2.30 0.86 -5.74
C ALA A 101 1.38 1.74 -4.89
N ALA A 102 1.09 1.32 -3.65
CA ALA A 102 0.31 2.12 -2.72
C ALA A 102 1.03 3.42 -2.32
N ARG A 103 2.35 3.36 -2.08
CA ARG A 103 3.17 4.54 -1.81
C ARG A 103 3.12 5.55 -2.97
N ARG A 104 3.28 5.09 -4.21
CA ARG A 104 3.21 5.93 -5.42
C ARG A 104 1.87 6.65 -5.50
N TYR A 105 0.78 5.94 -5.19
CA TYR A 105 -0.55 6.55 -5.18
C TYR A 105 -0.68 7.66 -4.13
N LEU A 106 -0.24 7.41 -2.89
CA LEU A 106 -0.28 8.41 -1.81
C LEU A 106 0.61 9.62 -2.10
N VAL A 107 1.79 9.42 -2.69
CA VAL A 107 2.65 10.52 -3.17
C VAL A 107 1.93 11.31 -4.27
N GLY A 108 1.27 10.64 -5.22
CA GLY A 108 0.45 11.28 -6.24
C GLY A 108 -0.70 12.12 -5.68
N LEU A 109 -1.25 11.74 -4.52
CA LEU A 109 -2.23 12.53 -3.77
C LEU A 109 -1.62 13.70 -2.97
N GLY A 110 -0.31 13.90 -3.06
CA GLY A 110 0.41 15.03 -2.45
C GLY A 110 0.93 14.76 -1.03
N ILE A 111 1.10 13.49 -0.63
CA ILE A 111 1.77 13.14 0.63
C ILE A 111 3.28 13.16 0.43
N ASP A 112 3.99 13.78 1.36
CA ASP A 112 5.46 13.79 1.36
C ASP A 112 6.01 12.36 1.46
N SER A 113 6.92 12.01 0.55
CA SER A 113 7.45 10.65 0.46
C SER A 113 8.28 10.24 1.68
N GLY A 114 8.88 11.19 2.40
CA GLY A 114 9.63 10.95 3.64
C GLY A 114 8.74 10.56 4.82
N ARG A 115 7.41 10.70 4.68
CA ARG A 115 6.42 10.24 5.66
C ARG A 115 5.92 8.82 5.39
N LEU A 116 6.34 8.21 4.29
CA LEU A 116 5.86 6.93 3.79
C LEU A 116 7.01 5.93 3.68
N THR A 117 7.01 4.93 4.55
CA THR A 117 7.96 3.82 4.54
C THR A 117 7.28 2.58 3.96
N THR A 118 8.01 1.74 3.24
CA THR A 118 7.50 0.46 2.71
C THR A 118 8.28 -0.72 3.28
N ILE A 119 7.59 -1.83 3.52
CA ILE A 119 8.21 -3.12 3.81
C ILE A 119 7.44 -4.23 3.08
N SER A 120 8.12 -5.30 2.72
CA SER A 120 7.48 -6.53 2.24
C SER A 120 7.60 -7.61 3.30
N TYR A 121 6.49 -8.32 3.53
CA TYR A 121 6.51 -9.57 4.30
C TYR A 121 6.26 -10.79 3.42
N GLY A 122 6.09 -10.60 2.10
CA GLY A 122 5.74 -11.66 1.19
C GLY A 122 4.59 -12.51 1.74
N GLU A 123 4.80 -13.82 1.84
CA GLU A 123 3.83 -14.78 2.38
C GLU A 123 3.98 -15.06 3.88
N GLU A 124 4.93 -14.42 4.57
CA GLU A 124 5.36 -14.78 5.93
C GLU A 124 4.36 -14.36 7.02
N ARG A 125 3.46 -13.42 6.72
CA ARG A 125 2.45 -12.89 7.66
C ARG A 125 1.02 -13.01 7.13
N PRO A 126 0.49 -14.24 6.96
CA PRO A 126 -0.85 -14.46 6.45
C PRO A 126 -1.91 -14.01 7.46
N THR A 127 -2.93 -13.30 6.99
CA THR A 127 -4.11 -12.95 7.79
C THR A 127 -5.17 -14.04 7.75
N ALA A 128 -5.29 -14.75 6.63
CA ALA A 128 -6.17 -15.90 6.46
C ALA A 128 -5.33 -17.16 6.25
N LEU A 129 -5.59 -18.19 7.06
CA LEU A 129 -4.95 -19.49 6.89
C LEU A 129 -5.73 -20.34 5.90
N GLY A 130 -5.00 -21.20 5.18
CA GLY A 130 -5.55 -22.21 4.29
C GLY A 130 -5.34 -21.92 2.81
N SER A 131 -5.41 -22.98 2.02
CA SER A 131 -5.07 -23.00 0.59
C SER A 131 -6.30 -22.89 -0.30
N THR A 132 -7.05 -21.79 -0.16
CA THR A 132 -8.28 -21.54 -0.90
C THR A 132 -8.30 -20.11 -1.45
N GLU A 133 -9.03 -19.87 -2.53
CA GLU A 133 -9.12 -18.52 -3.13
C GLU A 133 -9.61 -17.48 -2.13
N ASP A 134 -10.56 -17.84 -1.25
CA ASP A 134 -11.06 -16.98 -0.18
C ASP A 134 -9.95 -16.54 0.80
N ALA A 135 -8.98 -17.41 1.09
CA ALA A 135 -7.85 -17.10 1.96
C ALA A 135 -6.78 -16.32 1.20
N TRP A 136 -6.45 -16.76 -0.01
CA TRP A 136 -5.46 -16.12 -0.87
C TRP A 136 -5.85 -14.67 -1.17
N SER A 137 -7.12 -14.40 -1.48
CA SER A 137 -7.60 -13.04 -1.78
C SER A 137 -7.46 -12.08 -0.60
N ARG A 138 -7.57 -12.58 0.64
CA ARG A 138 -7.34 -11.80 1.86
C ARG A 138 -5.86 -11.58 2.16
N ASN A 139 -4.99 -12.51 1.73
CA ASN A 139 -3.56 -12.41 1.98
C ASN A 139 -2.84 -11.51 0.96
N ARG A 140 -3.35 -11.38 -0.26
CA ARG A 140 -2.87 -10.42 -1.27
C ARG A 140 -3.31 -9.00 -0.91
N ARG A 141 -2.59 -8.34 0.00
CA ARG A 141 -2.99 -7.05 0.58
C ARG A 141 -1.84 -6.08 0.81
N GLY A 142 -2.21 -4.81 0.95
CA GLY A 142 -1.38 -3.73 1.46
C GLY A 142 -1.94 -3.26 2.80
N HIS A 143 -1.15 -3.41 3.87
CA HIS A 143 -1.53 -3.00 5.22
C HIS A 143 -0.86 -1.67 5.58
N PHE A 144 -1.53 -0.84 6.39
CA PHE A 144 -1.06 0.49 6.75
C PHE A 144 -0.92 0.62 8.26
N ALA A 145 0.32 0.71 8.74
CA ALA A 145 0.62 0.96 10.14
C ALA A 145 0.97 2.45 10.33
N VAL A 146 0.23 3.12 11.21
CA VAL A 146 0.43 4.56 11.49
C VAL A 146 1.21 4.72 12.78
N SER A 147 2.21 5.61 12.77
CA SER A 147 2.96 6.03 13.95
C SER A 147 2.98 7.57 14.06
N MET A 148 3.11 8.08 15.28
CA MET A 148 3.23 9.51 15.60
C MET A 148 4.39 9.76 16.54
#